data_AF-A0A399RDF4-F1
#
_entry.id   AF-A0A399RDF4-F1
#
_cell.length_a   1.000
_cell.length_b   1.000
_cell.length_c   1.000
_cell.angle_alpha   90.00
_cell.angle_beta   90.00
_cell.angle_gamma   90.00
#
_symmetry.space_group_name_H-M   'P 1'
#
loop_
_entity.id
_entity.type
_entity.pdbx_description
1 polymer ?
#
loop_
_entity_poly.entity_id
_entity_poly.type
_entity_poly.pdbx_seq_one_letter_code
_entity_poly.pdbx_strand_id
1 'polypeptide(L)'
;MKRILLAIAAAALPFSASASPELAGNWGMKAGDLREQTASLIETLDASGKADITPAFETEIERFAYAATQLGRWIDGNDGPSDLGCIFRGMAEEGVVQLDALEEAETARDTRDSLLRLAVMFSDAEVIAAAATQSALHATPALDSGLASCPVNTAAAKAALK
;
A
#
# COMPACT_ATOMS: atom_id res chain seq x y z
N MET A 1 32.18 -5.57 -54.59
CA MET A 1 31.94 -6.06 -53.23
C MET A 1 32.64 -5.14 -52.23
N LYS A 2 31.91 -4.32 -51.48
CA LYS A 2 32.45 -3.57 -50.33
C LYS A 2 31.29 -3.22 -49.41
N ARG A 3 31.08 -4.05 -48.38
CA ARG A 3 30.17 -3.78 -47.25
C ARG A 3 31.05 -3.25 -46.14
N ILE A 4 30.90 -1.98 -45.76
CA ILE A 4 31.52 -1.43 -44.55
C ILE A 4 30.40 -0.98 -43.61
N LEU A 5 30.53 -1.49 -42.39
CA LEU A 5 29.57 -1.57 -41.30
C LEU A 5 29.21 -0.18 -40.75
N LEU A 6 27.91 0.10 -40.60
CA LEU A 6 27.44 1.15 -39.70
C LEU A 6 27.42 0.58 -38.27
N ALA A 7 28.29 1.09 -37.41
CA ALA A 7 28.23 0.87 -35.98
C ALA A 7 27.22 1.86 -35.38
N ILE A 8 26.02 1.36 -35.04
CA ILE A 8 25.07 2.10 -34.21
C ILE A 8 25.53 1.89 -32.76
N ALA A 9 26.22 2.89 -32.21
CA ALA A 9 26.47 2.98 -30.79
C ALA A 9 25.14 3.31 -30.10
N ALA A 10 24.45 2.27 -29.62
CA ALA A 10 23.32 2.42 -28.72
C ALA A 10 23.84 2.99 -27.39
N ALA A 11 23.64 4.29 -27.18
CA ALA A 11 23.81 4.91 -25.89
C ALA A 11 22.83 4.26 -24.91
N ALA A 12 23.32 3.36 -24.06
CA ALA A 12 22.61 2.87 -22.91
C ALA A 12 22.45 4.04 -21.92
N LEU A 13 21.35 4.77 -22.03
CA LEU A 13 20.91 5.64 -20.94
C LEU A 13 20.65 4.72 -19.75
N PRO A 14 21.30 4.94 -18.59
CA PRO A 14 20.90 4.25 -17.38
C PRO A 14 19.53 4.82 -17.02
N PHE A 15 18.48 4.10 -17.38
CA PHE A 15 17.18 4.27 -16.74
C PHE A 15 17.36 3.78 -15.30
N SER A 16 17.95 4.62 -14.46
CA SER A 16 17.85 4.49 -13.01
C SER A 16 16.38 4.79 -12.68
N ALA A 17 15.53 3.78 -12.84
CA ALA A 17 14.16 3.83 -12.36
C ALA A 17 14.22 3.93 -10.84
N SER A 18 14.28 5.15 -10.30
CA SER A 18 14.07 5.40 -8.88
C SER A 18 12.58 5.25 -8.60
N ALA A 19 12.08 4.02 -8.72
CA ALA A 19 10.68 3.72 -8.57
C ALA A 19 10.18 4.02 -7.15
N SER A 20 11.05 4.07 -6.13
CA SER A 20 10.58 4.07 -4.74
C SER A 20 9.98 5.35 -4.18
N PRO A 21 10.52 6.56 -4.40
CA PRO A 21 9.93 7.75 -3.80
C PRO A 21 8.66 8.16 -4.57
N GLU A 22 8.69 7.96 -5.89
CA GLU A 22 7.55 8.19 -6.78
C GLU A 22 6.44 7.16 -6.52
N LEU A 23 6.77 5.88 -6.38
CA LEU A 23 5.79 4.85 -6.02
C LEU A 23 5.19 5.11 -4.64
N ALA A 24 5.99 5.49 -3.65
CA ALA A 24 5.49 5.86 -2.33
C ALA A 24 4.54 7.07 -2.40
N GLY A 25 4.92 8.10 -3.17
CA GLY A 25 4.08 9.28 -3.38
C GLY A 25 2.76 8.95 -4.09
N ASN A 26 2.81 8.18 -5.18
CA ASN A 26 1.62 7.75 -5.92
C ASN A 26 0.70 6.87 -5.08
N TRP A 27 1.28 5.97 -4.28
CA TRP A 27 0.53 5.14 -3.33
C TRP A 27 -0.13 5.98 -2.23
N GLY A 28 0.54 7.02 -1.72
CA GLY A 28 -0.03 7.98 -0.77
C GLY A 28 -1.18 8.79 -1.35
N MET A 29 -1.06 9.30 -2.58
CA MET A 29 -2.18 9.96 -3.26
C MET A 29 -3.38 9.02 -3.42
N LYS A 30 -3.11 7.77 -3.81
CA LYS A 30 -4.15 6.74 -3.93
C LYS A 30 -4.85 6.46 -2.59
N ALA A 31 -4.10 6.47 -1.49
CA ALA A 31 -4.66 6.36 -0.15
C ALA A 31 -5.64 7.51 0.16
N GLY A 32 -5.25 8.74 -0.16
CA GLY A 32 -6.13 9.92 0.00
C GLY A 32 -7.44 9.78 -0.78
N ASP A 33 -7.37 9.40 -2.05
CA ASP A 33 -8.57 9.18 -2.89
C ASP A 33 -9.49 8.09 -2.30
N LEU A 34 -8.90 7.00 -1.79
CA LEU A 34 -9.65 5.91 -1.17
C LEU A 34 -10.24 6.31 0.18
N ARG A 35 -9.54 7.12 0.98
CA ARG A 35 -10.05 7.67 2.24
C ARG A 35 -11.29 8.52 1.99
N GLU A 36 -11.26 9.40 1.01
CA GLU A 36 -12.39 10.28 0.67
C GLU A 36 -13.60 9.47 0.18
N GLN A 37 -13.38 8.49 -0.69
CA GLN A 37 -14.44 7.57 -1.12
C GLN A 37 -15.02 6.78 0.06
N THR A 38 -14.16 6.27 0.94
CA THR A 38 -14.58 5.53 2.14
C THR A 38 -15.43 6.40 3.07
N ALA A 39 -15.04 7.67 3.29
CA ALA A 39 -15.80 8.61 4.10
C ALA A 39 -17.20 8.86 3.51
N SER A 40 -17.30 9.05 2.19
CA SER A 40 -18.58 9.21 1.49
C SER A 40 -19.49 7.97 1.63
N LEU A 41 -18.91 6.76 1.58
CA LEU A 41 -19.64 5.51 1.81
C LEU A 41 -20.17 5.43 3.25
N ILE A 42 -19.36 5.81 4.24
CA ILE A 42 -19.79 5.87 5.65
C ILE A 42 -20.94 6.85 5.84
N GLU A 43 -20.84 8.05 5.27
CA GLU A 43 -21.90 9.07 5.34
C GLU A 43 -23.21 8.55 4.72
N THR A 44 -23.12 7.90 3.56
CA THR A 44 -24.28 7.31 2.88
C THR A 44 -24.92 6.19 3.70
N LEU A 45 -24.09 5.34 4.29
CA LEU A 45 -24.51 4.25 5.18
C LEU A 45 -25.20 4.80 6.43
N ASP A 46 -24.65 5.83 7.06
CA ASP A 46 -25.19 6.46 8.26
C ASP A 46 -26.52 7.18 7.97
N ALA A 47 -26.68 7.78 6.79
CA ALA A 47 -27.90 8.49 6.40
C ALA A 47 -29.05 7.56 5.95
N SER A 48 -28.73 6.45 5.28
CA SER A 48 -29.73 5.62 4.60
C SER A 48 -29.82 4.18 5.10
N GLY A 49 -28.89 3.76 5.96
CA GLY A 49 -28.76 2.38 6.43
C GLY A 49 -28.17 1.42 5.40
N LYS A 50 -27.73 1.92 4.22
CA LYS A 50 -27.10 1.12 3.18
C LYS A 50 -26.03 1.94 2.43
N ALA A 51 -24.92 1.30 2.08
CA ALA A 51 -23.95 1.83 1.12
C ALA A 51 -23.82 0.85 -0.05
N ASP A 52 -23.55 1.38 -1.24
CA ASP A 52 -23.26 0.58 -2.43
C ASP A 52 -21.74 0.42 -2.55
N ILE A 53 -21.23 -0.75 -2.16
CA ILE A 53 -19.82 -1.08 -2.32
C ILE A 53 -19.63 -1.54 -3.76
N THR A 54 -19.04 -0.67 -4.58
CA THR A 54 -18.91 -0.95 -6.01
C THR A 54 -17.68 -1.82 -6.30
N PRO A 55 -17.71 -2.68 -7.32
CA PRO A 55 -16.54 -3.46 -7.73
C PRO A 55 -15.34 -2.58 -8.12
N ALA A 56 -15.59 -1.34 -8.57
CA ALA A 56 -14.54 -0.39 -8.87
C ALA A 56 -13.80 0.05 -7.60
N PHE A 57 -14.52 0.32 -6.51
CA PHE A 57 -13.92 0.65 -5.22
C PHE A 57 -13.08 -0.52 -4.70
N GLU A 58 -13.60 -1.74 -4.75
CA GLU A 58 -12.88 -2.97 -4.36
C GLU A 58 -11.58 -3.14 -5.14
N THR A 59 -11.65 -3.04 -6.47
CA THR A 59 -10.48 -3.13 -7.37
C THR A 59 -9.41 -2.09 -7.00
N GLU A 60 -9.82 -0.88 -6.60
CA GLU A 60 -8.87 0.16 -6.21
C GLU A 60 -8.20 -0.13 -4.86
N ILE A 61 -8.88 -0.82 -3.92
CA ILE A 61 -8.26 -1.30 -2.67
C ILE A 61 -7.28 -2.43 -2.97
N GLU A 62 -7.61 -3.37 -3.86
CA GLU A 62 -6.69 -4.43 -4.28
C GLU A 62 -5.42 -3.85 -4.92
N ARG A 63 -5.57 -2.85 -5.79
CA ARG A 63 -4.44 -2.13 -6.41
C ARG A 63 -3.58 -1.41 -5.36
N PHE A 64 -4.22 -0.80 -4.38
CA PHE A 64 -3.53 -0.19 -3.25
C PHE A 64 -2.73 -1.23 -2.46
N ALA A 65 -3.32 -2.38 -2.13
CA ALA A 65 -2.66 -3.46 -1.39
C ALA A 65 -1.49 -4.08 -2.19
N TYR A 66 -1.66 -4.26 -3.49
CA TYR A 66 -0.60 -4.71 -4.38
C TYR A 66 0.57 -3.72 -4.39
N ALA A 67 0.29 -2.43 -4.56
CA ALA A 67 1.33 -1.39 -4.55
C ALA A 67 2.07 -1.33 -3.21
N ALA A 68 1.37 -1.45 -2.09
CA ALA A 68 1.96 -1.54 -0.75
C ALA A 68 2.90 -2.76 -0.64
N THR A 69 2.46 -3.93 -1.11
CA THR A 69 3.32 -5.14 -1.13
C THR A 69 4.60 -4.91 -1.93
N GLN A 70 4.50 -4.24 -3.08
CA GLN A 70 5.65 -3.94 -3.92
C GLN A 70 6.59 -2.91 -3.27
N LEU A 71 6.06 -1.91 -2.57
CA LEU A 71 6.84 -0.97 -1.77
C LEU A 71 7.61 -1.69 -0.65
N GLY A 72 6.94 -2.56 0.09
CA GLY A 72 7.58 -3.33 1.16
C GLY A 72 8.73 -4.20 0.64
N ARG A 73 8.53 -4.89 -0.48
CA ARG A 73 9.59 -5.68 -1.15
C ARG A 73 10.74 -4.81 -1.64
N TRP A 74 10.43 -3.64 -2.19
CA TRP A 74 11.47 -2.72 -2.66
C TRP A 74 12.33 -2.23 -1.49
N ILE A 75 11.73 -1.87 -0.36
CA ILE A 75 12.44 -1.43 0.85
C ILE A 75 13.40 -2.52 1.34
N ASP A 76 12.90 -3.76 1.46
CA ASP A 76 13.72 -4.90 1.90
C ASP A 76 14.90 -5.16 0.94
N GLY A 77 14.71 -4.93 -0.36
CA GLY A 77 15.74 -5.15 -1.39
C GLY A 77 16.74 -4.00 -1.56
N ASN A 78 16.54 -2.86 -0.89
CA ASN A 78 17.38 -1.66 -1.02
C ASN A 78 17.95 -1.20 0.33
N ASP A 79 18.14 -2.13 1.28
CA ASP A 79 18.63 -1.87 2.63
C ASP A 79 17.87 -0.76 3.36
N GLY A 80 16.58 -0.58 3.04
CA GLY A 80 15.71 0.36 3.72
C GLY A 80 15.31 -0.11 5.11
N PRO A 81 14.72 0.75 5.95
CA PRO A 81 14.31 0.36 7.29
C PRO A 81 13.36 -0.84 7.28
N SER A 82 13.76 -1.95 7.90
CA SER A 82 12.99 -3.20 7.91
C SER A 82 11.56 -3.02 8.43
N ASP A 83 11.39 -2.17 9.44
CA ASP A 83 10.08 -1.84 10.01
C ASP A 83 9.13 -1.24 8.97
N LEU A 84 9.62 -0.38 8.07
CA LEU A 84 8.81 0.19 6.99
C LEU A 84 8.35 -0.90 6.01
N GLY A 85 9.25 -1.83 5.66
CA GLY A 85 8.91 -2.97 4.81
C GLY A 85 7.77 -3.81 5.40
N CYS A 86 7.83 -4.12 6.71
CA CYS A 86 6.75 -4.83 7.40
C CYS A 86 5.46 -3.99 7.46
N ILE A 87 5.52 -2.67 7.72
CA ILE A 87 4.35 -1.77 7.76
C ILE A 87 3.57 -1.80 6.45
N PHE A 88 4.25 -1.63 5.31
CA PHE A 88 3.58 -1.66 4.00
C PHE A 88 2.87 -3.00 3.74
N ARG A 89 3.49 -4.13 4.08
CA ARG A 89 2.85 -5.44 3.95
C ARG A 89 1.66 -5.61 4.89
N GLY A 90 1.76 -5.11 6.12
CA GLY A 90 0.65 -5.12 7.07
C GLY A 90 -0.55 -4.32 6.56
N MET A 91 -0.31 -3.17 5.92
CA MET A 91 -1.39 -2.39 5.27
C MET A 91 -1.97 -3.10 4.05
N ALA A 92 -1.14 -3.81 3.27
CA ALA A 92 -1.64 -4.63 2.17
C ALA A 92 -2.57 -5.74 2.67
N GLU A 93 -2.15 -6.46 3.71
CA GLU A 93 -2.93 -7.52 4.34
C GLU A 93 -4.23 -6.98 4.93
N GLU A 94 -4.17 -5.86 5.67
CA GLU A 94 -5.36 -5.21 6.22
C GLU A 94 -6.36 -4.82 5.12
N GLY A 95 -5.89 -4.28 3.99
CA GLY A 95 -6.75 -3.96 2.84
C GLY A 95 -7.51 -5.18 2.31
N VAL A 96 -6.84 -6.33 2.18
CA VAL A 96 -7.48 -7.59 1.78
C VAL A 96 -8.48 -8.07 2.84
N VAL A 97 -8.09 -8.08 4.11
CA VAL A 97 -8.97 -8.50 5.22
C VAL A 97 -10.24 -7.66 5.27
N GLN A 98 -10.16 -6.35 5.01
CA GLN A 98 -11.34 -5.49 5.00
C GLN A 98 -12.20 -5.64 3.74
N LEU A 99 -11.63 -6.05 2.60
CA LEU A 99 -12.42 -6.41 1.42
C LEU A 99 -13.25 -7.67 1.67
N ASP A 100 -12.62 -8.73 2.19
CA ASP A 100 -13.31 -9.96 2.57
C ASP A 100 -14.44 -9.65 3.58
N ALA A 101 -14.15 -8.81 4.58
CA ALA A 101 -15.15 -8.39 5.57
C ALA A 101 -16.29 -7.54 4.99
N LEU A 102 -16.06 -6.80 3.89
CA LEU A 102 -17.12 -6.07 3.19
C LEU A 102 -17.99 -7.03 2.35
N GLU A 103 -17.39 -8.04 1.73
CA GLU A 103 -18.11 -9.07 0.96
C GLU A 103 -18.99 -9.94 1.88
N GLU A 104 -18.48 -10.28 3.07
CA GLU A 104 -19.16 -11.12 4.05
C GLU A 104 -20.14 -10.35 4.97
N ALA A 105 -20.20 -9.01 4.89
CA ALA A 105 -21.00 -8.19 5.78
C ALA A 105 -22.51 -8.47 5.66
N GLU A 106 -23.14 -8.92 6.74
CA GLU A 106 -24.59 -9.20 6.77
C GLU A 106 -25.42 -7.99 7.23
N THR A 107 -24.80 -7.07 7.99
CA THR A 107 -25.50 -5.91 8.56
C THR A 107 -24.84 -4.59 8.20
N ALA A 108 -25.63 -3.51 8.23
CA ALA A 108 -25.11 -2.15 8.08
C ALA A 108 -24.03 -1.81 9.11
N ARG A 109 -24.06 -2.44 10.29
CA ARG A 109 -23.02 -2.26 11.31
C ARG A 109 -21.71 -2.89 10.86
N ASP A 110 -21.75 -4.10 10.31
CA ASP A 110 -20.55 -4.82 9.86
C ASP A 110 -19.89 -4.07 8.70
N THR A 111 -20.68 -3.62 7.72
CA THR A 111 -20.19 -2.75 6.64
C THR A 111 -19.53 -1.48 7.19
N ARG A 112 -20.16 -0.84 8.18
CA ARG A 112 -19.65 0.40 8.78
C ARG A 112 -18.33 0.18 9.49
N ASP A 113 -18.23 -0.91 10.25
CA ASP A 113 -17.02 -1.24 11.01
C ASP A 113 -15.85 -1.49 10.05
N SER A 114 -16.06 -2.23 8.95
CA SER A 114 -15.05 -2.44 7.90
C SER A 114 -14.64 -1.14 7.20
N LEU A 115 -15.59 -0.28 6.83
CA LEU A 115 -15.30 1.03 6.23
C LEU A 115 -14.52 1.94 7.18
N LEU A 116 -14.79 1.91 8.49
CA LEU A 116 -14.02 2.68 9.46
C LEU A 116 -12.56 2.21 9.54
N ARG A 117 -12.33 0.89 9.53
CA ARG A 117 -10.96 0.34 9.53
C ARG A 117 -10.21 0.74 8.26
N LEU A 118 -10.85 0.68 7.11
CA LEU A 118 -10.30 1.18 5.84
C LEU A 118 -9.97 2.67 5.90
N ALA A 119 -10.87 3.51 6.41
CA ALA A 119 -10.64 4.96 6.51
C ALA A 119 -9.42 5.30 7.39
N VAL A 120 -9.26 4.61 8.52
CA VAL A 120 -8.10 4.76 9.40
C VAL A 120 -6.83 4.30 8.68
N MET A 121 -6.85 3.12 8.07
CA MET A 121 -5.70 2.59 7.32
C MET A 121 -5.25 3.54 6.21
N PHE A 122 -6.18 4.08 5.42
CA PHE A 122 -5.84 5.02 4.34
C PHE A 122 -5.28 6.34 4.87
N SER A 123 -5.79 6.84 6.00
CA SER A 123 -5.22 8.01 6.68
C SER A 123 -3.78 7.74 7.14
N ASP A 124 -3.51 6.58 7.74
CA ASP A 124 -2.16 6.20 8.16
C ASP A 124 -1.23 6.02 6.96
N ALA A 125 -1.75 5.47 5.86
CA ALA A 125 -1.02 5.28 4.62
C ALA A 125 -0.55 6.62 4.01
N GLU A 126 -1.37 7.68 4.03
CA GLU A 126 -0.94 9.02 3.58
C GLU A 126 0.27 9.52 4.39
N VAL A 127 0.25 9.35 5.72
CA VAL A 127 1.34 9.77 6.61
C VAL A 127 2.61 8.96 6.34
N ILE A 128 2.48 7.64 6.23
CA ILE A 128 3.61 6.73 5.97
C ILE A 128 4.19 6.95 4.58
N ALA A 129 3.36 7.19 3.57
CA ALA A 129 3.79 7.55 2.22
C ALA A 129 4.67 8.81 2.24
N ALA A 130 4.19 9.87 2.90
CA ALA A 130 4.93 11.12 3.01
C ALA A 130 6.28 10.93 3.74
N ALA A 131 6.30 10.11 4.79
CA ALA A 131 7.53 9.77 5.51
C ALA A 131 8.51 8.95 4.65
N ALA A 132 8.01 7.99 3.88
CA ALA A 132 8.81 7.16 2.98
C ALA A 132 9.42 7.99 1.83
N THR A 133 8.64 8.88 1.21
CA THR A 133 9.14 9.81 0.18
C THR A 133 10.22 10.73 0.73
N GLN A 134 10.05 11.28 1.94
CA GLN A 134 11.05 12.14 2.58
C GLN A 134 12.32 11.38 2.97
N SER A 135 12.18 10.16 3.49
CA SER A 135 13.33 9.33 3.90
C SER A 135 14.22 8.97 2.72
N ALA A 136 13.63 8.73 1.54
CA ALA A 136 14.38 8.46 0.32
C ALA A 136 15.14 9.68 -0.21
N LEU A 137 14.66 10.90 0.05
CA LEU A 137 15.35 12.14 -0.34
C LEU A 137 16.55 12.46 0.58
N HIS A 138 16.50 12.02 1.83
CA HIS A 138 17.52 12.30 2.85
C HIS A 138 18.44 11.11 3.15
N ALA A 139 18.35 10.03 2.37
CA ALA A 139 19.16 8.83 2.55
C ALA A 139 20.65 9.13 2.41
N THR A 140 21.32 9.29 3.55
CA THR A 140 22.78 9.17 3.70
C THR A 140 23.04 7.71 4.10
N PRO A 141 24.10 7.02 3.64
CA PRO A 141 24.22 5.57 3.85
C PRO A 141 24.29 5.26 5.35
N ALA A 142 23.28 4.57 5.88
CA ALA A 142 23.27 4.10 7.25
C ALA A 142 23.95 2.73 7.32
N LEU A 143 24.92 2.61 8.23
CA LEU A 143 25.63 1.37 8.54
C LEU A 143 24.71 0.44 9.34
N ASP A 144 24.54 -0.77 8.79
CA ASP A 144 24.17 -2.05 9.38
C ASP A 144 23.48 -2.02 10.77
N SER A 145 22.20 -2.39 10.80
CA SER A 145 21.50 -2.74 12.03
C SER A 145 20.52 -3.89 11.79
N GLY A 146 21.06 -5.10 11.81
CA GLY A 146 20.56 -6.21 12.64
C GLY A 146 19.11 -6.66 12.48
N LEU A 147 18.94 -7.76 11.74
CA LEU A 147 17.94 -8.83 11.88
C LEU A 147 16.73 -8.51 12.80
N ALA A 148 15.64 -8.01 12.21
CA ALA A 148 14.31 -8.09 12.79
C ALA A 148 13.41 -8.92 11.87
N SER A 149 13.15 -10.18 12.25
CA SER A 149 12.05 -10.96 11.67
C SER A 149 10.73 -10.33 12.12
N CYS A 150 9.86 -9.97 11.16
CA CYS A 150 8.54 -9.41 11.48
C CYS A 150 7.82 -10.37 12.47
N PRO A 151 7.44 -9.93 13.69
CA PRO A 151 6.62 -10.75 14.56
C PRO A 151 5.23 -10.90 13.93
N VAL A 152 4.81 -12.14 13.66
CA VAL A 152 3.40 -12.44 13.37
C VAL A 152 2.56 -11.88 14.52
N ASN A 153 1.56 -11.07 14.20
CA ASN A 153 0.61 -10.58 15.19
C ASN A 153 -0.26 -11.76 15.68
N THR A 154 0.23 -12.44 16.71
CA THR A 154 -0.45 -13.59 17.32
C THR A 154 -1.79 -13.23 17.98
N ALA A 155 -2.06 -11.94 18.21
CA ALA A 155 -3.36 -11.49 18.71
C ALA A 155 -4.45 -11.59 17.64
N ALA A 156 -4.14 -11.27 16.37
CA ALA A 156 -5.05 -11.44 15.24
C ALA A 156 -5.31 -12.93 14.95
N ALA A 157 -4.26 -13.76 14.96
CA ALA A 157 -4.38 -15.21 14.74
C ALA A 157 -5.22 -15.93 15.83
N LYS A 158 -5.26 -15.38 17.06
CA LYS A 158 -6.03 -15.96 18.17
C LYS A 158 -7.50 -15.51 18.18
N ALA A 159 -7.82 -14.38 17.55
CA ALA A 159 -9.19 -13.89 17.42
C ALA A 159 -9.99 -14.70 16.37
N ALA A 160 -9.33 -15.21 15.33
CA ALA A 160 -9.95 -16.03 14.27
C ALA A 160 -10.26 -17.49 14.66
N LEU A 161 -9.97 -17.89 15.91
CA LEU A 161 -10.16 -19.27 16.41
C LEU A 161 -11.22 -19.38 17.52
N LYS A 162 -12.05 -18.35 17.71
CA LYS A 162 -13.16 -18.34 18.67
C LYS A 162 -14.45 -17.91 18.00
#